data_AF-A0A838QJT2-F1
#
_entry.id   AF-A0A838QJT2-F1
#
_cell.length_a   1.000
_cell.length_b   1.000
_cell.length_c   1.000
_cell.angle_alpha   90.00
_cell.angle_beta   90.00
_cell.angle_gamma   90.00
#
_symmetry.space_group_name_H-M   'P 1'
#
loop_
_entity.id
_entity.type
_entity.pdbx_description
1 polymer ?
#
loop_
_entity_poly.entity_id
_entity_poly.type
_entity_poly.pdbx_seq_one_letter_code
_entity_poly.pdbx_strand_id
1 'polypeptide(L)'
;MHAQAAHHPECHDADEHDVAADRSTRERLTFKTVAIVTVEWRTLWRIEPRLFDPRLLALCEEAVREVTGDAPRLPSGPLHDAAEMVPHRPVVMMFAYSSRGLSHCKEEDTPEPCRSRIRC
;
A
#
# COMPACT_ATOMS: atom_id res chain seq x y z
N MET A 1 30.64 -25.64 0.20
CA MET A 1 29.87 -24.58 0.88
C MET A 1 28.78 -24.14 -0.08
N HIS A 2 27.52 -24.50 0.17
CA HIS A 2 26.39 -23.95 -0.58
C HIS A 2 25.90 -22.71 0.18
N ALA A 3 26.05 -21.53 -0.40
CA ALA A 3 25.48 -20.31 0.17
C ALA A 3 24.01 -20.21 -0.28
N GLN A 4 23.10 -20.05 0.66
CA GLN A 4 21.68 -19.82 0.40
C GLN A 4 21.36 -18.36 0.71
N ALA A 5 20.67 -17.68 -0.21
CA ALA A 5 20.16 -16.33 -0.04
C ALA A 5 18.65 -16.35 -0.25
N ALA A 6 17.90 -15.63 0.59
CA ALA A 6 16.47 -15.42 0.44
C ALA A 6 16.19 -13.94 0.21
N HIS A 7 15.28 -13.65 -0.71
CA HIS A 7 14.81 -12.31 -1.01
C HIS A 7 13.28 -12.30 -1.06
N HIS A 8 12.67 -11.29 -0.45
CA HIS A 8 11.22 -11.15 -0.32
C HIS A 8 10.78 -9.81 -0.93
N PRO A 9 10.66 -9.75 -2.26
CA PRO A 9 10.15 -8.55 -2.92
C PRO A 9 8.63 -8.41 -2.69
N GLU A 10 8.18 -7.19 -2.45
CA GLU A 10 6.77 -6.82 -2.30
C GLU A 10 6.33 -5.96 -3.50
N CYS A 11 5.07 -6.09 -3.90
CA CYS A 11 4.45 -5.38 -5.02
C CYS A 11 3.12 -4.80 -4.56
N HIS A 12 2.93 -3.49 -4.71
CA HIS A 12 1.69 -2.81 -4.33
C HIS A 12 1.22 -1.95 -5.50
N ASP A 13 0.13 -2.35 -6.15
CA ASP A 13 -0.54 -1.56 -7.19
C ASP A 13 -2.06 -1.62 -7.00
N ALA A 14 -2.73 -0.51 -7.30
CA ALA A 14 -4.18 -0.40 -7.19
C ALA A 14 -4.92 -1.03 -8.38
N ASP A 15 -4.20 -1.38 -9.46
CA ASP A 15 -4.71 -2.09 -10.64
C ASP A 15 -4.03 -3.48 -10.75
N GLU A 16 -4.84 -4.53 -10.84
CA GLU A 16 -4.35 -5.91 -10.94
C GLU A 16 -3.51 -6.17 -12.21
N HIS A 17 -3.74 -5.43 -13.29
CA HIS A 17 -3.01 -5.63 -14.56
C HIS A 17 -1.52 -5.29 -14.43
N ASP A 18 -1.19 -4.30 -13.61
CA ASP A 18 0.20 -3.84 -13.43
C ASP A 18 0.99 -4.81 -12.54
N VAL A 19 0.34 -5.42 -11.53
CA VAL A 19 0.94 -6.46 -10.68
C VAL A 19 1.36 -7.69 -11.51
N ALA A 20 0.55 -8.07 -12.51
CA ALA A 20 0.85 -9.21 -13.37
C ALA A 20 2.07 -8.96 -14.29
N ALA A 21 2.26 -7.72 -14.74
CA ALA A 21 3.40 -7.34 -15.58
C ALA A 21 4.74 -7.40 -14.82
N ASP A 22 4.74 -7.02 -13.54
CA ASP A 22 5.94 -7.08 -12.68
C ASP A 22 6.39 -8.54 -12.43
N ARG A 23 5.44 -9.47 -12.26
CA ARG A 23 5.74 -10.91 -12.15
C ARG A 23 6.46 -11.45 -13.39
N SER A 24 5.96 -11.13 -14.59
CA SER A 24 6.56 -11.57 -15.86
C SER A 24 8.02 -11.11 -15.99
N THR A 25 8.32 -9.93 -15.45
CA THR A 25 9.68 -9.37 -15.47
C THR A 25 10.61 -10.09 -14.49
N ARG A 26 10.13 -10.48 -13.30
CA ARG A 26 10.94 -11.23 -12.32
C ARG A 26 11.32 -12.63 -12.78
N GLU A 27 10.43 -13.30 -13.52
CA GLU A 27 10.73 -14.61 -14.11
C GLU A 27 11.86 -14.56 -15.15
N ARG A 28 12.18 -13.36 -15.69
CA ARG A 28 13.26 -13.10 -16.66
C ARG A 28 14.56 -12.55 -16.06
N LEU A 29 14.75 -12.60 -14.74
CA LEU A 29 16.04 -12.18 -14.15
C LEU A 29 17.17 -13.13 -14.56
N THR A 30 18.03 -12.66 -15.47
CA THR A 30 19.20 -13.38 -15.96
C THR A 30 20.43 -12.90 -15.21
N PHE A 31 20.99 -13.72 -14.32
CA PHE A 31 22.25 -13.39 -13.64
C PHE A 31 23.43 -13.53 -14.60
N LYS A 32 24.26 -12.50 -14.73
CA LYS A 32 25.49 -12.51 -15.54
C LYS A 32 26.58 -13.27 -14.77
N THR A 33 26.93 -14.46 -15.26
CA THR A 33 27.53 -15.54 -14.47
C THR A 33 29.03 -15.40 -14.17
N VAL A 34 29.40 -15.59 -12.89
CA VAL A 34 30.69 -16.20 -12.46
C VAL A 34 30.45 -17.52 -11.68
N ALA A 35 29.21 -17.83 -11.28
CA ALA A 35 28.85 -19.07 -10.57
C ALA A 35 27.45 -19.59 -10.96
N ILE A 36 27.27 -20.92 -10.99
CA ILE A 36 25.98 -21.58 -11.25
C ILE A 36 25.16 -21.61 -9.96
N VAL A 37 23.94 -21.06 -9.99
CA VAL A 37 22.98 -21.04 -8.86
C VAL A 37 21.62 -21.60 -9.29
N THR A 38 20.89 -22.20 -8.35
CA THR A 38 19.48 -22.62 -8.52
C THR A 38 18.58 -21.59 -7.84
N VAL A 39 17.50 -21.17 -8.51
CA VAL A 39 16.55 -20.17 -8.01
C VAL A 39 15.16 -20.77 -8.00
N GLU A 40 14.44 -20.58 -6.90
CA GLU A 40 13.03 -20.98 -6.75
C GLU A 40 12.22 -19.76 -6.29
N TRP A 41 11.05 -19.57 -6.89
CA TRP A 41 10.10 -18.51 -6.53
C TRP A 41 8.84 -19.13 -5.93
N ARG A 42 8.33 -18.52 -4.85
CA ARG A 42 7.05 -18.87 -4.25
C ARG A 42 6.27 -17.60 -3.89
N THR A 43 4.97 -17.59 -4.19
CA THR A 43 4.07 -16.54 -3.70
C THR A 43 3.80 -16.80 -2.23
N LEU A 44 4.12 -15.83 -1.37
CA LEU A 44 3.88 -15.94 0.06
C LEU A 44 2.48 -15.47 0.44
N TRP A 45 2.01 -14.38 -0.18
CA TRP A 45 0.74 -13.75 0.15
C TRP A 45 0.24 -12.89 -1.02
N ARG A 46 -1.08 -12.71 -1.13
CA ARG A 46 -1.74 -11.86 -2.12
C ARG A 46 -3.10 -11.38 -1.59
N ILE A 47 -3.41 -10.11 -1.86
CA ILE A 47 -4.74 -9.52 -1.73
C ILE A 47 -5.09 -8.77 -3.02
N GLU A 48 -6.37 -8.71 -3.38
CA GLU A 48 -6.83 -7.84 -4.46
C GLU A 48 -7.11 -6.41 -3.94
N PRO A 49 -7.02 -5.38 -4.79
CA PRO A 49 -7.46 -4.03 -4.45
C PRO A 49 -8.88 -4.03 -3.89
N ARG A 50 -9.10 -3.36 -2.75
CA ARG A 50 -10.39 -3.32 -2.05
C ARG A 50 -10.98 -1.92 -2.10
N LEU A 51 -12.20 -1.82 -2.61
CA LEU A 51 -12.99 -0.58 -2.54
C LEU A 51 -13.66 -0.45 -1.17
N PHE A 52 -13.73 0.78 -0.65
CA PHE A 52 -14.46 1.10 0.56
C PHE A 52 -15.96 1.31 0.32
N ASP A 53 -16.73 1.24 1.41
CA ASP A 53 -18.17 1.46 1.35
C ASP A 53 -18.50 2.89 0.86
N PRO A 54 -19.28 3.07 -0.22
CA PRO A 54 -19.53 4.39 -0.79
C PRO A 54 -20.26 5.36 0.15
N ARG A 55 -21.09 4.84 1.07
CA ARG A 55 -21.82 5.67 2.02
C ARG A 55 -20.90 6.17 3.12
N LEU A 56 -20.05 5.29 3.67
CA LEU A 56 -19.04 5.70 4.65
C LEU A 56 -18.03 6.66 4.04
N LEU A 57 -17.67 6.47 2.77
CA LEU A 57 -16.80 7.38 2.04
C LEU A 57 -17.42 8.77 1.91
N ALA A 58 -18.70 8.87 1.54
CA ALA A 58 -19.40 10.16 1.48
C ALA A 58 -19.48 10.86 2.85
N LEU A 59 -19.74 10.11 3.93
CA LEU A 59 -19.75 10.65 5.29
C LEU A 59 -18.36 11.14 5.73
N CYS A 60 -17.30 10.40 5.37
CA CYS A 60 -15.93 10.81 5.64
C CYS A 60 -15.58 12.09 4.87
N GLU A 61 -15.92 12.16 3.58
CA GLU A 61 -15.74 13.36 2.76
C GLU A 61 -16.46 14.58 3.33
N GLU A 62 -17.69 14.43 3.82
CA GLU A 62 -18.44 15.51 4.47
C GLU A 62 -17.72 16.02 5.73
N ALA A 63 -17.33 15.09 6.62
CA ALA A 63 -16.64 15.44 7.87
C ALA A 63 -15.27 16.11 7.63
N VAL A 64 -14.50 15.63 6.66
CA VAL A 64 -13.20 16.22 6.31
C VAL A 64 -13.37 17.62 5.71
N ARG A 65 -14.39 17.81 4.86
CA ARG A 65 -14.69 19.10 4.26
C ARG A 65 -15.16 20.13 5.27
N GLU A 66 -15.95 19.73 6.26
CA GLU A 66 -16.38 20.61 7.36
C GLU A 66 -15.18 21.19 8.12
N VAL A 67 -14.16 20.36 8.37
CA VAL A 67 -13.00 20.76 9.17
C VAL A 67 -11.93 21.50 8.36
N THR A 68 -11.71 21.08 7.11
CA THR A 68 -10.53 21.52 6.33
C THR A 68 -10.88 22.41 5.14
N GLY A 69 -12.16 22.48 4.74
CA GLY A 69 -12.63 23.18 3.55
C GLY A 69 -12.47 22.40 2.23
N ASP A 70 -11.80 21.25 2.24
CA ASP A 70 -11.65 20.35 1.09
C ASP A 70 -11.79 18.88 1.54
N ALA A 71 -11.93 17.94 0.61
CA ALA A 71 -11.92 16.51 0.92
C ALA A 71 -11.34 15.71 -0.27
N PRO A 72 -10.03 15.82 -0.51
CA PRO A 72 -9.39 15.09 -1.59
C PRO A 72 -9.40 13.60 -1.27
N ARG A 73 -9.74 12.80 -2.29
CA ARG A 73 -9.72 11.33 -2.21
C ARG A 73 -8.36 10.80 -2.63
N LEU A 74 -7.83 9.80 -1.93
CA LEU A 74 -6.65 9.05 -2.35
C LEU A 74 -6.83 7.53 -2.22
N PRO A 75 -6.24 6.73 -3.11
CA PRO A 75 -6.05 5.31 -2.85
C PRO A 75 -4.98 5.12 -1.75
N SER A 76 -5.16 4.10 -0.91
CA SER A 76 -4.10 3.69 0.03
C SER A 76 -3.06 2.85 -0.70
N GLY A 77 -1.79 3.26 -0.64
CA GLY A 77 -0.68 2.44 -1.12
C GLY A 77 -0.30 1.34 -0.13
N PRO A 78 -0.04 1.66 1.15
CA PRO A 78 0.24 0.64 2.16
C PRO A 78 -1.00 -0.19 2.50
N LEU A 79 -0.76 -1.45 2.88
CA LEU A 79 -1.79 -2.32 3.43
C LEU A 79 -2.13 -1.90 4.86
N HIS A 80 -3.42 -1.92 5.17
CA HIS A 80 -3.95 -1.73 6.52
C HIS A 80 -4.97 -2.81 6.83
N ASP A 81 -5.21 -3.07 8.12
CA ASP A 81 -6.22 -4.05 8.57
C ASP A 81 -7.61 -3.79 7.95
N ALA A 82 -7.91 -2.52 7.63
CA ALA A 82 -9.13 -2.12 6.94
C ALA A 82 -9.35 -2.90 5.63
N ALA A 83 -8.30 -3.21 4.87
CA ALA A 83 -8.41 -3.96 3.61
C ALA A 83 -8.95 -5.39 3.82
N GLU A 84 -8.51 -6.07 4.88
CA GLU A 84 -9.03 -7.39 5.28
C GLU A 84 -10.41 -7.30 5.94
N MET A 85 -10.79 -6.14 6.47
CA MET A 85 -12.11 -5.94 7.06
C MET A 85 -13.22 -5.69 6.03
N VAL A 86 -12.90 -5.19 4.83
CA VAL A 86 -13.88 -4.87 3.76
C VAL A 86 -14.87 -6.01 3.48
N PRO A 87 -14.46 -7.30 3.36
CA PRO A 87 -15.39 -8.40 3.10
C PRO A 87 -16.34 -8.69 4.27
N HIS A 88 -16.05 -8.19 5.47
CA HIS A 88 -16.75 -8.54 6.69
C HIS A 88 -17.64 -7.41 7.21
N ARG A 89 -17.23 -6.15 7.02
CA ARG A 89 -17.93 -4.96 7.53
C ARG A 89 -17.72 -3.76 6.60
N PRO A 90 -18.72 -2.85 6.51
CA PRO A 90 -18.49 -1.53 5.92
C PRO A 90 -17.39 -0.80 6.67
N VAL A 91 -16.36 -0.37 5.94
CA VAL A 91 -15.20 0.36 6.47
C VAL A 91 -14.79 1.46 5.49
N VAL A 92 -14.15 2.49 6.03
CA VAL A 92 -13.52 3.60 5.30
C VAL A 92 -12.25 3.99 6.04
N MET A 93 -11.28 4.56 5.34
CA MET A 93 -10.08 5.12 5.93
C MET A 93 -10.08 6.63 5.84
N MET A 94 -9.39 7.29 6.77
CA MET A 94 -9.14 8.72 6.76
C MET A 94 -7.66 8.93 7.02
N PHE A 95 -7.01 9.75 6.19
CA PHE A 95 -5.58 9.97 6.24
C PHE A 95 -5.24 11.31 6.88
N ALA A 96 -4.29 11.29 7.81
CA ALA A 96 -3.64 12.47 8.32
C ALA A 96 -2.27 12.66 7.64
N TYR A 97 -1.82 13.91 7.55
CA TYR A 97 -0.54 14.23 6.95
C TYR A 97 0.63 13.77 7.83
N SER A 98 1.57 13.04 7.24
CA SER A 98 2.90 12.79 7.80
C SER A 98 3.95 13.68 7.13
N SER A 99 4.85 14.25 7.91
CA SER A 99 5.94 15.11 7.45
C SER A 99 6.80 14.43 6.38
N ARG A 100 6.88 15.06 5.20
CA ARG A 100 7.60 14.55 4.02
C ARG A 100 7.09 13.18 3.52
N GLY A 101 5.89 12.76 3.94
CA GLY A 101 5.34 11.44 3.61
C GLY A 101 6.13 10.28 4.19
N LEU A 102 6.87 10.51 5.28
CA LEU A 102 7.67 9.47 5.92
C LEU A 102 6.78 8.49 6.70
N SER A 103 7.15 7.21 6.64
CA SER A 103 6.59 6.16 7.48
C SER A 103 7.64 5.07 7.72
N HIS A 104 7.47 4.26 8.76
CA HIS A 104 8.38 3.17 9.14
C HIS A 104 9.81 3.66 9.45
N CYS A 105 9.96 4.90 9.92
CA CYS A 105 11.24 5.45 10.37
C CYS A 105 11.06 6.31 11.62
N LYS A 106 12.16 6.59 12.32
CA LYS A 106 12.15 7.34 13.58
C LYS A 106 11.76 8.82 13.38
N GLU A 107 12.01 9.35 12.19
CA GLU A 107 11.77 10.73 11.78
C GLU A 107 10.33 10.98 11.31
N GLU A 108 9.49 9.95 11.32
CA GLU A 108 8.05 10.06 11.08
C GLU A 108 7.41 10.98 12.13
N ASP A 109 6.66 11.98 11.67
CA ASP A 109 6.07 13.00 12.53
C ASP A 109 4.78 13.56 11.92
N THR A 110 3.77 13.75 12.76
CA THR A 110 2.48 14.37 12.40
C THR A 110 2.29 15.62 13.26
N PRO A 111 2.82 16.77 12.82
CA PRO A 111 2.84 17.97 13.66
C PRO A 111 1.44 18.58 13.76
N GLU A 112 1.11 19.17 14.92
CA GLU A 112 -0.23 19.69 15.21
C GLU A 112 -0.83 20.68 14.18
N PRO A 113 -0.05 21.58 13.52
CA PRO A 113 -0.59 22.46 12.48
C PRO A 113 -1.18 21.71 11.28
N CYS A 114 -0.88 20.42 11.12
CA CYS A 114 -1.34 19.61 9.99
C CYS A 114 -2.72 18.98 10.18
N ARG A 115 -3.43 19.26 11.30
CA ARG A 115 -4.84 18.87 11.47
C ARG A 115 -5.77 19.41 10.38
N SER A 116 -5.36 20.43 9.62
CA SER A 116 -6.09 20.94 8.45
C SER A 116 -5.78 20.22 7.14
N ARG A 117 -4.87 19.22 7.13
CA ARG A 117 -4.46 18.46 5.93
C ARG A 117 -4.93 17.01 5.98
N ILE A 118 -6.21 16.83 6.28
CA ILE A 118 -6.87 15.52 6.34
C ILE A 118 -7.40 15.15 4.95
N ARG A 119 -7.37 13.86 4.59
CA ARG A 119 -7.79 13.33 3.29
C ARG A 119 -8.64 12.06 3.48
N CYS A 120 -9.45 11.72 2.48
CA CYS A 120 -10.33 10.54 2.47
C CYS A 120 -9.81 9.45 1.54
#